data_AF-A0A1B0TRD2-F1
#
_entry.id   AF-A0A1B0TRD2-F1
#
_cell.length_a   1.000
_cell.length_b   1.000
_cell.length_c   1.000
_cell.angle_alpha   90.00
_cell.angle_beta   90.00
_cell.angle_gamma   90.00
#
_symmetry.space_group_name_H-M   'P 1'
#
loop_
_entity.id
_entity.type
_entity.pdbx_description
1 polymer ?
#
loop_
_entity_poly.entity_id
_entity_poly.type
_entity_poly.pdbx_seq_one_letter_code
_entity_poly.pdbx_strand_id
1 'polypeptide(L)' 'PGDIHTQPGSKIVFYAPYDDKHTYHIKITNAGGRRIGWAIKTTNMRRLGVDPPCGVL' A
#
# COMPACT_ATOMS: atom_id res chain seq x y z
N PRO A 1 8.53 -8.01 -14.94
CA PRO A 1 8.76 -7.28 -13.67
C PRO A 1 9.18 -8.28 -12.60
N GLY A 2 10.09 -7.91 -11.69
CA GLY A 2 10.43 -8.78 -10.55
C GLY A 2 9.31 -8.77 -9.50
N ASP A 3 9.39 -9.70 -8.55
CA ASP A 3 8.50 -9.73 -7.40
C ASP A 3 8.71 -8.48 -6.51
N ILE A 4 7.66 -8.13 -5.77
CA ILE A 4 7.71 -7.09 -4.74
C ILE A 4 7.48 -7.72 -3.37
N HIS A 5 8.17 -7.21 -2.36
CA HIS A 5 7.92 -7.57 -0.98
C HIS A 5 7.08 -6.48 -0.31
N THR A 6 6.01 -6.91 0.36
CA THR A 6 5.12 -6.02 1.10
C THR A 6 5.18 -6.34 2.58
N GLN A 7 5.04 -5.31 3.42
CA GLN A 7 4.85 -5.46 4.85
C GLN A 7 3.68 -4.56 5.26
N PRO A 8 2.54 -5.13 5.70
CA PRO A 8 2.27 -6.56 5.88
C PRO A 8 2.17 -7.34 4.55
N GLY A 9 2.53 -8.63 4.59
CA GLY A 9 2.77 -9.44 3.37
C GLY A 9 1.54 -9.94 2.63
N SER A 10 0.35 -9.92 3.23
CA SER A 10 -0.86 -10.48 2.61
C SER A 10 -2.15 -9.73 2.96
N LYS A 11 -2.28 -9.27 4.21
CA LYS A 11 -3.42 -8.49 4.68
C LYS A 11 -3.01 -7.42 5.67
N ILE A 12 -3.75 -6.32 5.66
CA ILE A 12 -3.71 -5.29 6.70
C ILE A 12 -5.00 -5.36 7.51
N VAL A 13 -4.91 -5.18 8.82
CA VAL A 13 -6.07 -5.18 9.74
C VAL A 13 -6.20 -3.79 10.33
N PHE A 14 -7.37 -3.18 10.16
CA PHE A 14 -7.74 -1.92 10.79
C PHE A 14 -8.49 -2.25 12.08
N TYR A 15 -8.00 -1.78 13.22
CA TYR A 15 -8.61 -2.05 14.52
C TYR A 15 -9.56 -0.92 14.92
N ALA A 16 -10.61 -1.29 15.66
CA ALA A 16 -11.51 -0.35 16.31
C ALA A 16 -10.77 0.43 17.43
N PRO A 17 -11.27 1.60 17.85
CA PRO A 17 -12.49 2.28 17.38
C PRO A 17 -12.34 2.90 15.97
N TYR A 18 -13.46 3.29 15.35
CA TYR A 18 -13.51 3.83 13.96
C TYR A 18 -14.16 5.21 13.87
N ASP A 19 -14.21 5.93 14.99
CA ASP A 19 -14.75 7.27 15.13
C ASP A 19 -13.78 8.36 14.64
N ASP A 20 -12.48 8.07 14.60
CA ASP A 20 -11.47 8.93 14.00
C ASP A 20 -10.72 8.25 12.83
N LYS A 21 -10.00 9.07 12.06
CA LYS A 21 -9.18 8.62 10.94
C LYS A 21 -7.90 7.96 11.44
N HIS A 22 -7.72 6.68 11.10
CA HIS A 22 -6.46 5.99 11.29
C HIS A 22 -5.62 5.94 10.00
N THR A 23 -4.33 6.23 10.12
CA THR A 23 -3.34 6.08 9.04
C THR A 23 -2.39 4.95 9.39
N TYR A 24 -2.27 3.99 8.47
CA TYR A 24 -1.35 2.86 8.59
C TYR A 24 -0.28 2.93 7.49
N HIS A 25 0.92 2.45 7.81
CA HIS A 25 2.05 2.44 6.89
C HIS A 25 2.26 1.04 6.33
N ILE A 26 2.41 0.96 5.01
CA ILE A 26 2.76 -0.26 4.28
C ILE A 26 4.14 -0.04 3.68
N LYS A 27 5.06 -0.98 3.92
CA LYS A 27 6.36 -0.98 3.25
C LYS A 27 6.28 -1.80 1.98
N ILE A 28 6.76 -1.24 0.86
CA ILE A 28 6.86 -1.90 -0.44
C ILE A 28 8.33 -1.88 -0.86
N THR A 29 8.90 -3.03 -1.21
CA THR A 29 10.29 -3.17 -1.67
C THR A 29 10.32 -3.85 -3.02
N ASN A 30 10.98 -3.23 -4.01
CA ASN A 30 11.27 -3.87 -5.29
C ASN A 30 12.41 -4.88 -5.10
N ALA A 31 12.11 -6.18 -5.23
CA ALA A 31 13.10 -7.24 -5.12
C ALA A 31 13.78 -7.56 -6.47
N GLY A 32 13.32 -6.94 -7.55
CA GLY A 32 13.90 -7.08 -8.88
C GLY A 32 15.11 -6.17 -9.12
N GLY A 33 15.88 -6.49 -10.16
CA GLY A 33 17.08 -5.71 -10.55
C GLY A 33 16.81 -4.53 -11.51
N ARG A 34 15.55 -4.19 -11.79
CA ARG A 34 15.18 -3.08 -12.69
C ARG A 34 14.10 -2.22 -12.03
N ARG A 35 14.09 -0.92 -12.35
CA ARG A 35 13.05 0.01 -11.89
C ARG A 35 11.67 -0.43 -12.39
N ILE A 36 10.65 -0.25 -11.56
CA ILE A 36 9.26 -0.57 -11.87
C ILE A 36 8.37 0.65 -11.63
N GLY A 37 7.40 0.87 -12.51
CA GLY A 37 6.27 1.75 -12.22
C GLY A 37 5.25 1.00 -11.36
N TRP A 38 4.65 1.67 -10.38
CA TRP A 38 3.64 1.10 -9.49
C TRP A 38 2.49 2.07 -9.26
N ALA A 39 1.30 1.54 -8.98
CA ALA A 39 0.10 2.28 -8.63
C ALA A 39 -0.77 1.47 -7.67
N ILE A 40 -1.43 2.14 -6.72
CA ILE A 40 -2.31 1.51 -5.73
C ILE A 40 -3.77 1.76 -6.09
N LYS A 41 -4.59 0.72 -5.96
CA LYS A 41 -6.04 0.80 -6.11
C LYS A 41 -6.69 0.34 -4.81
N THR A 42 -7.73 1.07 -4.40
CA THR A 42 -8.57 0.72 -3.26
C THR A 42 -9.96 0.35 -3.75
N THR A 43 -10.61 -0.60 -3.09
CA THR A 43 -12.00 -1.00 -3.41
C THR A 43 -13.04 0.04 -3.01
N ASN A 44 -12.69 0.98 -2.13
CA ASN A 44 -13.57 2.06 -1.68
C ASN A 44 -12.80 3.39 -1.54
N MET A 45 -12.75 4.18 -2.62
CA MET A 45 -11.98 5.42 -2.68
C MET A 45 -12.52 6.56 -1.81
N ARG A 46 -13.79 6.49 -1.38
CA ARG A 46 -14.36 7.49 -0.47
C ARG A 46 -13.93 7.26 0.97
N ARG A 47 -13.65 5.99 1.34
CA ARG A 47 -13.27 5.60 2.70
C ARG A 47 -11.76 5.41 2.87
N LEU A 48 -11.08 4.93 1.83
CA LEU A 48 -9.65 4.61 1.87
C LEU A 48 -8.88 5.58 0.97
N GLY A 49 -7.86 6.22 1.55
CA GLY A 49 -6.88 7.02 0.84
C GLY A 49 -5.50 6.39 0.95
N VAL A 50 -4.69 6.52 -0.11
CA VAL A 50 -3.30 6.06 -0.14
C VAL A 50 -2.44 7.17 -0.69
N ASP A 51 -1.32 7.44 -0.02
CA ASP A 51 -0.35 8.45 -0.40
C ASP A 51 1.08 7.91 -0.17
N PRO A 52 1.96 7.91 -1.18
CA PRO A 52 1.70 8.26 -2.58
C PRO A 52 0.81 7.22 -3.31
N PRO A 53 -0.05 7.63 -4.26
CA PRO A 53 -0.94 6.71 -4.98
C PRO A 53 -0.24 5.94 -6.10
N CYS A 54 0.88 6.46 -6.61
CA CYS A 54 1.70 5.84 -7.64
C CYS A 54 3.14 6.39 -7.63
N GLY A 55 4.05 5.70 -8.31
CA GLY A 55 5.44 6.13 -8.42
C GLY A 55 6.33 5.17 -9.21
N VAL A 56 7.64 5.33 -9.06
CA VAL A 56 8.67 4.45 -9.63
C VAL A 56 9.57 3.97 -8.50
N LEU A 57 9.82 2.65 -8.43
CA LEU A 57 10.71 1.98 -7.47
C LEU A 57 11.90 1.35 -8.19
#